data_AF-A0A285GXA2-F1
#
_entry.id   AF-A0A285GXA2-F1
#
_cell.length_a   1.000
_cell.length_b   1.000
_cell.length_c   1.000
_cell.angle_alpha   90.00
_cell.angle_beta   90.00
_cell.angle_gamma   90.00
#
_symmetry.space_group_name_H-M   'P 1'
#
loop_
_entity.id
_entity.type
_entity.pdbx_description
1 polymer ?
#
loop_
_entity_poly.entity_id
_entity_poly.type
_entity_poly.pdbx_seq_one_letter_code
_entity_poly.pdbx_strand_id
1 'polypeptide(L)'
;MKRVIRYVLIIFIINVILAGGASATEEIESDWWFPYIGRFNGNWDLSVGAHFWNDHFKLRNLQLKSNIDLAPGIRVNSILRSNKKLDTIEGFDPNFDELYIESYGYHYGQLGTLSGSLKIGKMRYLRFPNPDLISTFDQVPGTEDLRYEDTETGYNGQMLTLDYNSKYGLGYHITGINWGFGERDGSNLIENYIFYRDKFGMLDFEARAGDLPLRHPGGPVKREGRPYQLGRSGPGYSFYLGFDWKGYKVGALYENLLDEKFDERDIRTGIMVTFNFSKITEFLGKVRFDYTRSPEGFVNHLPLLEGRIGSIKDKAPEGAVLVGEIEAKRIITYWQNGQGRNFYEHRLSHWGNVDPDKAIVVIDEQPWYLRLESLVSPHTSFKSLDDIKEWEKDRQGPAQLEQKVSYKFYQEK
;
A
#
# COMPACT_ATOMS: atom_id res chain seq x y z
N MET A 1 27.68 -7.38 -19.73
CA MET A 1 26.65 -8.44 -19.56
C MET A 1 27.21 -9.82 -19.16
N LYS A 2 28.07 -10.49 -19.94
CA LYS A 2 28.54 -11.88 -19.65
C LYS A 2 29.37 -12.06 -18.34
N ARG A 3 30.05 -11.02 -17.84
CA ARG A 3 30.84 -11.09 -16.58
C ARG A 3 29.97 -11.02 -15.32
N VAL A 4 28.91 -10.21 -15.33
CA VAL A 4 27.98 -10.05 -14.18
C VAL A 4 27.15 -11.31 -13.98
N ILE A 5 26.66 -11.90 -15.08
CA ILE A 5 25.93 -13.18 -15.04
C ILE A 5 26.78 -14.31 -14.44
N ARG A 6 28.09 -14.33 -14.73
CA ARG A 6 29.03 -15.30 -14.13
C ARG A 6 29.18 -15.13 -12.61
N TYR A 7 29.24 -13.90 -12.11
CA TYR A 7 29.35 -13.65 -10.66
C TYR A 7 28.06 -13.97 -9.92
N VAL A 8 26.90 -13.66 -10.50
CA VAL A 8 25.58 -14.03 -9.94
C VAL A 8 25.43 -15.56 -9.88
N LEU A 9 25.85 -16.28 -10.92
CA LEU A 9 25.79 -17.75 -10.92
C LEU A 9 26.73 -18.38 -9.88
N ILE A 10 27.93 -17.81 -9.68
CA ILE A 10 28.90 -18.28 -8.69
C ILE A 10 28.37 -18.03 -7.26
N ILE A 11 27.79 -16.87 -7.00
CA ILE A 11 27.16 -16.55 -5.70
C ILE A 11 25.97 -17.47 -5.44
N PHE A 12 25.15 -17.75 -6.46
CA PHE A 12 24.03 -18.68 -6.35
C PHE A 12 24.49 -20.11 -6.03
N ILE A 13 25.52 -20.61 -6.72
CA ILE A 13 26.08 -21.95 -6.50
C ILE A 13 26.73 -22.07 -5.11
N ILE A 14 27.44 -21.03 -4.64
CA ILE A 14 28.04 -21.02 -3.30
C ILE A 14 26.96 -21.07 -2.21
N ASN A 15 25.83 -20.37 -2.38
CA ASN A 15 24.72 -20.42 -1.44
C ASN A 15 23.99 -21.77 -1.45
N VAL A 16 23.87 -22.43 -2.61
CA VAL A 16 23.29 -23.78 -2.71
C VAL A 16 24.19 -24.83 -2.02
N ILE A 17 25.51 -24.70 -2.12
CA ILE A 17 26.47 -25.63 -1.48
C ILE A 17 26.51 -25.40 0.05
N LEU A 18 26.38 -24.16 0.52
CA LEU A 18 26.34 -23.84 1.95
C LEU A 18 25.01 -24.16 2.64
N ALA A 19 23.92 -24.35 1.88
CA ALA A 19 22.61 -24.74 2.39
C ALA A 19 22.48 -26.26 2.68
N GLY A 20 23.49 -27.05 2.34
CA GLY A 20 23.55 -28.50 2.61
C GLY A 20 23.92 -28.82 4.05
N GLY A 21 23.09 -28.42 5.02
CA GLY A 21 23.32 -28.78 6.43
C GLY A 21 22.45 -28.00 7.41
N ALA A 22 21.15 -28.30 7.48
CA ALA A 22 20.34 -28.00 8.65
C ALA A 22 19.08 -28.87 8.68
N SER A 23 18.75 -29.33 9.89
CA SER A 23 17.81 -30.38 10.25
C SER A 23 16.36 -30.11 9.87
N ALA A 24 15.63 -31.20 9.62
CA ALA A 24 14.18 -31.26 9.48
C ALA A 24 13.47 -30.66 10.71
N THR A 25 12.79 -29.54 10.49
CA THR A 25 11.72 -29.01 11.33
C THR A 25 10.42 -29.16 10.54
N GLU A 26 9.36 -29.60 11.24
CA GLU A 26 8.03 -29.96 10.74
C GLU A 26 7.60 -29.25 9.46
N GLU A 27 7.26 -30.06 8.44
CA GLU A 27 6.78 -29.60 7.15
C GLU A 27 5.47 -28.82 7.32
N ILE A 28 5.55 -27.50 7.20
CA ILE A 28 4.43 -26.75 6.62
C ILE A 28 4.29 -27.33 5.21
N GLU A 29 3.23 -28.10 4.94
CA GLU A 29 2.93 -28.57 3.60
C GLU A 29 2.98 -27.36 2.66
N SER A 30 3.85 -27.47 1.64
CA SER A 30 4.09 -26.42 0.66
C SER A 30 2.87 -26.31 -0.25
N ASP A 31 1.89 -25.51 0.15
CA ASP A 31 0.66 -25.33 -0.63
C ASP A 31 0.31 -23.86 -0.86
N TRP A 32 -0.53 -23.64 -1.86
CA TRP A 32 -1.12 -22.35 -2.17
C TRP A 32 -2.26 -22.03 -1.19
N TRP A 33 -2.19 -20.85 -0.59
CA TRP A 33 -3.28 -20.23 0.13
C TRP A 33 -3.92 -19.13 -0.71
N PHE A 34 -5.23 -19.25 -0.91
CA PHE A 34 -6.07 -18.26 -1.57
C PHE A 34 -7.04 -17.68 -0.52
N PRO A 35 -6.75 -16.49 0.04
CA PRO A 35 -7.51 -15.96 1.15
C PRO A 35 -9.00 -15.78 0.81
N TYR A 36 -9.88 -16.18 1.74
CA TYR A 36 -11.31 -16.20 1.50
C TYR A 36 -12.10 -16.12 2.80
N ILE A 37 -13.13 -15.29 2.86
CA ILE A 37 -14.03 -15.16 4.03
C ILE A 37 -15.48 -15.57 3.72
N GLY A 38 -15.73 -16.11 2.52
CA GLY A 38 -17.05 -16.57 2.08
C GLY A 38 -17.59 -15.77 0.90
N ARG A 39 -18.53 -16.35 0.17
CA ARG A 39 -19.03 -15.78 -1.09
C ARG A 39 -19.91 -14.57 -0.78
N PHE A 40 -19.61 -13.44 -1.41
CA PHE A 40 -20.26 -12.15 -1.19
C PHE A 40 -20.13 -11.64 0.25
N ASN A 41 -19.15 -12.14 1.00
CA ASN A 41 -18.82 -11.62 2.32
C ASN A 41 -17.87 -10.44 2.18
N GLY A 42 -18.09 -9.40 2.96
CA GLY A 42 -17.31 -8.18 2.86
C GLY A 42 -17.76 -7.07 3.79
N ASN A 43 -17.30 -5.85 3.51
CA ASN A 43 -17.63 -4.66 4.27
C ASN A 43 -17.83 -3.46 3.36
N TRP A 44 -18.51 -2.45 3.89
CA TRP A 44 -18.64 -1.13 3.26
C TRP A 44 -18.55 0.00 4.29
N ASP A 45 -18.07 1.16 3.84
CA ASP A 45 -17.92 2.39 4.64
C ASP A 45 -18.34 3.60 3.81
N LEU A 46 -19.24 4.41 4.35
CA LEU A 46 -19.60 5.72 3.83
C LEU A 46 -18.91 6.78 4.69
N SER A 47 -18.15 7.66 4.06
CA SER A 47 -17.41 8.70 4.78
C SER A 47 -17.27 9.99 3.98
N VAL A 48 -17.00 11.11 4.66
CA VAL A 48 -16.86 12.44 4.05
C VAL A 48 -15.60 13.16 4.55
N GLY A 49 -14.91 13.88 3.67
CA GLY A 49 -13.77 14.71 4.02
C GLY A 49 -14.20 16.08 4.53
N ALA A 50 -13.86 16.40 5.78
CA ALA A 50 -13.99 17.72 6.38
C ALA A 50 -12.62 18.41 6.41
N HIS A 51 -12.47 19.48 5.64
CA HIS A 51 -11.22 20.20 5.45
C HIS A 51 -11.28 21.60 6.09
N PHE A 52 -10.27 21.92 6.89
CA PHE A 52 -10.15 23.14 7.66
C PHE A 52 -8.88 23.87 7.29
N TRP A 53 -9.02 25.11 6.86
CA TRP A 53 -7.94 26.06 6.65
C TRP A 53 -8.10 27.25 7.59
N ASN A 54 -7.09 28.13 7.65
CA ASN A 54 -7.14 29.30 8.53
C ASN A 54 -8.25 30.30 8.17
N ASP A 55 -8.74 30.27 6.93
CA ASP A 55 -9.68 31.24 6.37
C ASP A 55 -11.02 30.62 5.94
N HIS A 56 -11.11 29.30 5.74
CA HIS A 56 -12.34 28.66 5.27
C HIS A 56 -12.44 27.17 5.65
N PHE A 57 -13.64 26.62 5.43
CA PHE A 57 -14.00 25.23 5.67
C PHE A 57 -14.69 24.65 4.43
N LYS A 58 -14.40 23.39 4.10
CA LYS A 58 -15.11 22.65 3.03
C LYS A 58 -15.43 21.21 3.44
N LEU A 59 -16.62 20.76 3.06
CA LEU A 59 -16.92 19.34 2.94
C LEU A 59 -16.69 18.91 1.49
N ARG A 60 -15.95 17.82 1.29
CA ARG A 60 -15.67 17.22 -0.01
C ARG A 60 -15.48 15.71 0.12
N ASN A 61 -15.33 15.02 -1.00
CA ASN A 61 -14.97 13.60 -1.00
C ASN A 61 -15.95 12.68 -0.24
N LEU A 62 -17.26 12.93 -0.34
CA LEU A 62 -18.24 11.94 0.11
C LEU A 62 -18.05 10.66 -0.72
N GLN A 63 -17.62 9.58 -0.07
CA GLN A 63 -17.23 8.34 -0.70
C GLN A 63 -17.87 7.12 -0.01
N LEU A 64 -18.34 6.18 -0.83
CA LEU A 64 -18.75 4.86 -0.44
C LEU A 64 -17.66 3.86 -0.87
N LYS A 65 -17.08 3.18 0.10
CA LYS A 65 -16.05 2.16 -0.08
C LYS A 65 -16.65 0.78 0.12
N SER A 66 -16.18 -0.21 -0.63
CA SER A 66 -16.53 -1.61 -0.36
C SER A 66 -15.42 -2.57 -0.76
N ASN A 67 -15.35 -3.69 -0.04
CA ASN A 67 -14.50 -4.84 -0.36
C ASN A 67 -15.32 -6.12 -0.17
N ILE A 68 -15.39 -6.96 -1.20
CA ILE A 68 -16.29 -8.12 -1.23
C ILE A 68 -15.56 -9.32 -1.85
N ASP A 69 -15.56 -10.45 -1.15
CA ASP A 69 -15.06 -11.71 -1.68
C ASP A 69 -16.05 -12.34 -2.66
N LEU A 70 -15.55 -12.83 -3.79
CA LEU A 70 -16.34 -13.53 -4.82
C LEU A 70 -16.06 -15.03 -4.84
N ALA A 71 -14.82 -15.43 -4.59
CA ALA A 71 -14.33 -16.81 -4.56
C ALA A 71 -12.98 -16.85 -3.82
N PRO A 72 -12.40 -18.03 -3.55
CA PRO A 72 -11.07 -18.12 -2.95
C PRO A 72 -10.02 -17.31 -3.72
N GLY A 73 -9.38 -16.37 -3.04
CA GLY A 73 -8.39 -15.48 -3.63
C GLY A 73 -8.96 -14.46 -4.62
N ILE A 74 -10.28 -14.35 -4.80
CA ILE A 74 -10.91 -13.42 -5.75
C ILE A 74 -11.82 -12.45 -4.99
N ARG A 75 -11.59 -11.16 -5.15
CA ARG A 75 -12.39 -10.10 -4.54
C ARG A 75 -12.65 -8.91 -5.47
N VAL A 76 -13.66 -8.12 -5.12
CA VAL A 76 -13.95 -6.81 -5.72
C VAL A 76 -13.64 -5.74 -4.71
N ASN A 77 -12.95 -4.68 -5.14
CA ASN A 77 -12.75 -3.47 -4.38
C ASN A 77 -13.38 -2.29 -5.11
N SER A 78 -14.06 -1.40 -4.38
CA SER A 78 -14.60 -0.19 -4.95
C SER A 78 -14.51 1.01 -4.02
N ILE A 79 -14.34 2.19 -4.63
CA ILE A 79 -14.47 3.50 -4.00
C ILE A 79 -15.28 4.37 -4.96
N LEU A 80 -16.55 4.54 -4.63
CA LEU A 80 -17.48 5.40 -5.35
C LEU A 80 -17.53 6.76 -4.67
N ARG A 81 -17.20 7.82 -5.40
CA ARG A 81 -17.29 9.20 -4.93
C ARG A 81 -18.53 9.87 -5.51
N SER A 82 -19.19 10.70 -4.72
CA SER A 82 -20.45 11.38 -5.09
C SER A 82 -20.33 12.37 -6.27
N ASN A 83 -19.14 12.91 -6.51
CA ASN A 83 -18.90 13.99 -7.45
C ASN A 83 -17.56 13.81 -8.15
N LYS A 84 -17.38 14.34 -9.36
CA LYS A 84 -16.09 14.32 -10.08
C LYS A 84 -15.12 15.43 -9.67
N LYS A 85 -15.62 16.55 -9.14
CA LYS A 85 -14.82 17.74 -8.81
C LYS A 85 -14.11 17.64 -7.46
N LEU A 86 -13.04 18.41 -7.30
CA LEU A 86 -12.22 18.43 -6.08
C LEU A 86 -12.97 18.97 -4.85
N ASP A 87 -13.60 20.14 -4.97
CA ASP A 87 -13.99 20.99 -3.84
C ASP A 87 -15.50 21.09 -3.62
N THR A 88 -16.23 19.99 -3.77
CA THR A 88 -17.68 20.01 -3.57
C THR A 88 -18.24 18.64 -3.16
N ILE A 89 -19.34 18.69 -2.41
CA ILE A 89 -20.31 17.59 -2.27
C ILE A 89 -21.65 17.93 -2.94
N GLU A 90 -21.80 19.15 -3.47
CA GLU A 90 -22.98 19.60 -4.18
C GLU A 90 -22.97 19.06 -5.62
N GLY A 91 -24.13 18.62 -6.07
CA GLY A 91 -24.27 17.84 -7.30
C GLY A 91 -24.19 16.35 -7.05
N PHE A 92 -24.68 15.58 -8.01
CA PHE A 92 -24.62 14.12 -8.00
C PHE A 92 -24.14 13.65 -9.37
N ASP A 93 -22.83 13.49 -9.49
CA ASP A 93 -22.16 12.93 -10.67
C ASP A 93 -21.16 11.87 -10.19
N PRO A 94 -21.66 10.69 -9.78
CA PRO A 94 -20.87 9.71 -9.08
C PRO A 94 -19.82 9.09 -10.01
N ASN A 95 -18.62 8.86 -9.46
CA ASN A 95 -17.50 8.30 -10.21
C ASN A 95 -16.68 7.36 -9.35
N PHE A 96 -16.14 6.29 -9.96
CA PHE A 96 -15.24 5.38 -9.28
C PHE A 96 -13.83 5.96 -9.26
N ASP A 97 -13.33 6.20 -8.05
CA ASP A 97 -11.91 6.45 -7.82
C ASP A 97 -11.12 5.12 -7.88
N GLU A 98 -11.74 4.04 -7.42
CA GLU A 98 -11.30 2.65 -7.63
C GLU A 98 -12.51 1.76 -7.95
N LEU A 99 -12.34 0.84 -8.90
CA LEU A 99 -13.23 -0.28 -9.16
C LEU A 99 -12.42 -1.36 -9.87
N TYR A 100 -12.07 -2.42 -9.16
CA TYR A 100 -11.30 -3.52 -9.73
C TYR A 100 -11.66 -4.87 -9.14
N ILE A 101 -11.45 -5.91 -9.93
CA ILE A 101 -11.41 -7.30 -9.47
C ILE A 101 -9.95 -7.66 -9.22
N GLU A 102 -9.65 -8.32 -8.12
CA GLU A 102 -8.33 -8.83 -7.77
C GLU A 102 -8.38 -10.34 -7.57
N SER A 103 -7.49 -11.06 -8.26
CA SER A 103 -7.18 -12.46 -8.00
C SER A 103 -5.79 -12.55 -7.38
N TYR A 104 -5.65 -13.18 -6.22
CA TYR A 104 -4.40 -13.19 -5.47
C TYR A 104 -4.23 -14.44 -4.59
N GLY A 105 -2.97 -14.77 -4.31
CA GLY A 105 -2.63 -15.92 -3.48
C GLY A 105 -1.17 -15.93 -3.03
N TYR A 106 -0.88 -16.84 -2.11
CA TYR A 106 0.41 -17.03 -1.47
C TYR A 106 0.82 -18.49 -1.56
N HIS A 107 2.08 -18.75 -1.87
CA HIS A 107 2.66 -20.09 -1.82
C HIS A 107 3.76 -20.10 -0.76
N TYR A 108 3.58 -20.91 0.28
CA TYR A 108 4.51 -21.02 1.39
C TYR A 108 5.52 -22.16 1.13
N GLY A 109 6.78 -21.83 0.87
CA GLY A 109 7.84 -22.82 0.69
C GLY A 109 8.88 -22.78 1.80
N GLN A 110 9.71 -23.82 1.89
CA GLN A 110 10.78 -23.94 2.90
C GLN A 110 11.86 -22.83 2.83
N LEU A 111 12.01 -22.21 1.65
CA LEU A 111 13.02 -21.17 1.40
C LEU A 111 12.43 -19.75 1.42
N GLY A 112 11.10 -19.60 1.36
CA GLY A 112 10.46 -18.30 1.23
C GLY A 112 9.01 -18.38 0.80
N THR A 113 8.38 -17.21 0.70
CA THR A 113 6.99 -17.04 0.26
C THR A 113 6.96 -16.42 -1.12
N LEU A 114 6.25 -17.04 -2.06
CA LEU A 114 5.89 -16.44 -3.34
C LEU A 114 4.46 -15.91 -3.22
N SER A 115 4.24 -14.66 -3.61
CA SER A 115 2.93 -14.02 -3.60
C SER A 115 2.64 -13.48 -4.99
N GLY A 116 1.39 -13.63 -5.45
CA GLY A 116 0.96 -13.12 -6.74
C GLY A 116 -0.40 -12.44 -6.67
N SER A 117 -0.58 -11.38 -7.45
CA SER A 117 -1.84 -10.66 -7.60
C SER A 117 -2.05 -10.19 -9.04
N LEU A 118 -3.25 -10.39 -9.55
CA LEU A 118 -3.75 -9.82 -10.81
C LEU A 118 -4.95 -8.92 -10.50
N LYS A 119 -4.82 -7.62 -10.75
CA LYS A 119 -5.89 -6.62 -10.61
C LYS A 119 -6.37 -6.19 -12.00
N ILE A 120 -7.68 -6.14 -12.20
CA ILE A 120 -8.32 -5.76 -13.47
C ILE A 120 -9.36 -4.67 -13.20
N GLY A 121 -9.16 -3.47 -13.75
CA GLY A 121 -10.08 -2.34 -13.61
C GLY A 121 -9.35 -1.02 -13.40
N LYS A 122 -9.89 -0.17 -12.52
CA LYS A 122 -9.31 1.10 -12.08
C LYS A 122 -8.79 0.97 -10.66
N MET A 123 -7.49 1.13 -10.46
CA MET A 123 -6.82 0.98 -9.16
C MET A 123 -5.82 2.10 -8.90
N ARG A 124 -5.56 2.41 -7.64
CA ARG A 124 -4.62 3.46 -7.23
C ARG A 124 -3.44 2.93 -6.43
N TYR A 125 -3.41 1.63 -6.15
CA TYR A 125 -2.27 1.00 -5.48
C TYR A 125 -1.49 0.09 -6.41
N LEU A 126 -0.18 0.23 -6.34
CA LEU A 126 0.75 -0.77 -6.84
C LEU A 126 0.97 -1.93 -5.86
N ARG A 127 0.80 -1.70 -4.55
CA ARG A 127 1.40 -2.61 -3.56
C ARG A 127 0.58 -3.88 -3.35
N PHE A 128 1.29 -5.00 -3.45
CA PHE A 128 0.89 -6.34 -3.06
C PHE A 128 2.17 -7.14 -2.75
N PRO A 129 2.20 -8.02 -1.73
CA PRO A 129 1.10 -8.39 -0.83
C PRO A 129 0.78 -7.33 0.21
N ASN A 130 1.75 -6.86 1.00
CA ASN A 130 1.63 -5.74 1.93
C ASN A 130 2.84 -4.80 1.72
N PRO A 131 2.66 -3.46 1.77
CA PRO A 131 3.77 -2.52 1.63
C PRO A 131 4.89 -2.79 2.64
N ASP A 132 6.10 -2.81 2.11
CA ASP A 132 7.38 -2.79 2.82
C ASP A 132 7.85 -1.34 3.12
N LEU A 133 9.02 -1.18 3.74
CA LEU A 133 9.41 0.09 4.37
C LEU A 133 9.60 1.19 3.32
N ILE A 134 10.35 0.91 2.26
CA ILE A 134 10.58 1.90 1.19
C ILE A 134 9.29 2.20 0.42
N SER A 135 8.37 1.24 0.29
CA SER A 135 7.11 1.49 -0.44
C SER A 135 6.16 2.43 0.30
N THR A 136 6.34 2.62 1.61
CA THR A 136 5.52 3.58 2.37
C THR A 136 5.73 5.03 1.92
N PHE A 137 6.88 5.33 1.31
CA PHE A 137 7.16 6.66 0.74
C PHE A 137 6.46 6.87 -0.61
N ASP A 138 5.90 5.81 -1.20
CA ASP A 138 5.28 5.91 -2.50
C ASP A 138 3.98 6.67 -2.42
N GLN A 139 3.90 7.63 -3.32
CA GLN A 139 2.75 8.45 -3.50
C GLN A 139 1.70 7.68 -4.30
N VAL A 140 0.49 7.56 -3.75
CA VAL A 140 -0.67 7.10 -4.53
C VAL A 140 -0.90 8.04 -5.71
N PRO A 141 -1.55 7.61 -6.79
CA PRO A 141 -1.95 8.49 -7.87
C PRO A 141 -2.55 9.83 -7.39
N GLY A 142 -2.18 10.92 -8.06
CA GLY A 142 -2.50 12.28 -7.63
C GLY A 142 -3.96 12.69 -7.86
N THR A 143 -4.27 13.98 -7.72
CA THR A 143 -5.67 14.49 -7.78
C THR A 143 -5.90 15.41 -8.97
N GLU A 144 -5.09 15.27 -10.01
CA GLU A 144 -5.12 16.09 -11.22
C GLU A 144 -6.42 15.89 -12.00
N ASP A 145 -6.94 14.66 -12.05
CA ASP A 145 -8.24 14.29 -12.65
C ASP A 145 -9.44 15.01 -12.01
N LEU A 146 -9.27 15.54 -10.80
CA LEU A 146 -10.31 16.30 -10.10
C LEU A 146 -10.33 17.79 -10.48
N ARG A 147 -9.29 18.24 -11.17
CA ARG A 147 -9.01 19.65 -11.49
C ARG A 147 -8.97 19.91 -13.00
N TYR A 148 -8.61 18.90 -13.78
CA TYR A 148 -8.41 18.99 -15.23
C TYR A 148 -9.19 17.86 -15.90
N GLU A 149 -9.96 18.20 -16.95
CA GLU A 149 -10.84 17.23 -17.63
C GLU A 149 -10.04 16.18 -18.43
N ASP A 150 -8.90 16.57 -19.01
CA ASP A 150 -8.03 15.70 -19.83
C ASP A 150 -6.88 15.11 -18.99
N THR A 151 -7.19 14.61 -17.79
CA THR A 151 -6.15 13.98 -16.96
C THR A 151 -6.66 12.72 -16.29
N GLU A 152 -6.03 11.60 -16.63
CA GLU A 152 -6.21 10.34 -15.95
C GLU A 152 -5.30 10.23 -14.71
N THR A 153 -5.90 9.97 -13.54
CA THR A 153 -5.18 9.49 -12.35
C THR A 153 -5.66 8.10 -11.97
N GLY A 154 -4.70 7.22 -11.68
CA GLY A 154 -4.96 5.81 -11.39
C GLY A 154 -4.48 4.90 -12.53
N TYR A 155 -4.18 3.66 -12.17
CA TYR A 155 -3.83 2.60 -13.09
C TYR A 155 -5.12 1.99 -13.64
N ASN A 156 -5.40 2.20 -14.93
CA ASN A 156 -6.62 1.72 -15.61
C ASN A 156 -6.25 0.63 -16.61
N GLY A 157 -6.39 -0.63 -16.20
CA GLY A 157 -5.95 -1.77 -16.99
C GLY A 157 -5.88 -3.08 -16.20
N GLN A 158 -4.94 -3.93 -16.62
CA GLN A 158 -4.64 -5.22 -16.02
C GLN A 158 -3.23 -5.15 -15.41
N MET A 159 -3.13 -5.25 -14.09
CA MET A 159 -1.89 -5.15 -13.33
C MET A 159 -1.53 -6.50 -12.71
N LEU A 160 -0.36 -7.01 -13.06
CA LEU A 160 0.21 -8.22 -12.48
C LEU A 160 1.36 -7.84 -11.56
N THR A 161 1.28 -8.29 -10.30
CA THR A 161 2.35 -8.16 -9.31
C THR A 161 2.77 -9.54 -8.84
N LEU A 162 4.08 -9.80 -8.83
CA LEU A 162 4.68 -10.99 -8.23
C LEU A 162 5.76 -10.54 -7.24
N ASP A 163 5.79 -11.18 -6.08
CA ASP A 163 6.77 -10.90 -5.03
C ASP A 163 7.27 -12.22 -4.44
N TYR A 164 8.59 -12.41 -4.43
CA TYR A 164 9.23 -13.52 -3.74
C TYR A 164 10.08 -13.00 -2.60
N ASN A 165 9.78 -13.44 -1.38
CA ASN A 165 10.52 -13.10 -0.19
C ASN A 165 11.15 -14.35 0.43
N SER A 166 12.49 -14.43 0.46
CA SER A 166 13.20 -15.54 1.09
C SER A 166 13.29 -15.36 2.61
N LYS A 167 13.46 -16.47 3.33
CA LYS A 167 13.72 -16.44 4.78
C LYS A 167 15.05 -15.77 5.17
N TYR A 168 15.91 -15.48 4.19
CA TYR A 168 17.21 -14.82 4.38
C TYR A 168 17.15 -13.31 4.10
N GLY A 169 15.95 -12.74 3.91
CA GLY A 169 15.76 -11.32 3.65
C GLY A 169 15.98 -10.88 2.20
N LEU A 170 16.57 -11.74 1.36
CA LEU A 170 16.68 -11.50 -0.08
C LEU A 170 15.34 -11.78 -0.77
N GLY A 171 15.02 -10.98 -1.79
CA GLY A 171 13.84 -11.24 -2.59
C GLY A 171 13.82 -10.51 -3.92
N TYR A 172 12.72 -10.72 -4.64
CA TYR A 172 12.50 -10.21 -5.99
C TYR A 172 11.06 -9.73 -6.12
N HIS A 173 10.89 -8.56 -6.74
CA HIS A 173 9.59 -7.94 -6.96
C HIS A 173 9.45 -7.51 -8.41
N ILE A 174 8.29 -7.78 -8.99
CA ILE A 174 7.93 -7.34 -10.33
C ILE A 174 6.46 -6.88 -10.36
N THR A 175 6.22 -5.70 -10.93
CA THR A 175 4.88 -5.20 -11.23
C THR A 175 4.84 -4.73 -12.67
N GLY A 176 3.94 -5.31 -13.46
CA GLY A 176 3.67 -4.94 -14.85
C GLY A 176 2.21 -4.56 -15.04
N ILE A 177 1.95 -3.67 -16.01
CA ILE A 177 0.60 -3.25 -16.37
C ILE A 177 0.39 -3.35 -17.88
N ASN A 178 -0.80 -3.79 -18.27
CA ASN A 178 -1.36 -3.61 -19.60
C ASN A 178 -2.53 -2.61 -19.49
N TRP A 179 -2.35 -1.43 -20.07
CA TRP A 179 -3.35 -0.36 -20.13
C TRP A 179 -4.43 -0.67 -21.17
N GLY A 180 -5.54 0.08 -21.14
CA GLY A 180 -6.62 -0.05 -22.13
C GLY A 180 -8.03 0.10 -21.58
N PHE A 181 -8.17 0.50 -20.31
CA PHE A 181 -9.48 0.85 -19.71
C PHE A 181 -9.64 2.35 -19.47
N GLY A 182 -8.79 3.18 -20.08
CA GLY A 182 -8.79 4.63 -19.92
C GLY A 182 -8.09 5.33 -21.08
N GLU A 183 -7.36 6.42 -20.82
CA GLU A 183 -6.71 7.23 -21.87
C GLU A 183 -5.38 6.65 -22.35
N ARG A 184 -4.78 5.76 -21.56
CA ARG A 184 -3.51 5.10 -21.86
C ARG A 184 -3.74 3.73 -22.49
N ASP A 185 -2.83 3.37 -23.39
CA ASP A 185 -2.78 2.08 -24.09
C ASP A 185 -1.40 1.44 -24.02
N GLY A 186 -1.35 0.13 -24.26
CA GLY A 186 -0.12 -0.67 -24.34
C GLY A 186 0.31 -1.26 -23.00
N SER A 187 1.50 -1.86 -22.96
CA SER A 187 2.02 -2.54 -21.77
C SER A 187 3.36 -1.97 -21.34
N ASN A 188 3.60 -1.89 -20.03
CA ASN A 188 4.91 -1.54 -19.51
C ASN A 188 5.18 -2.17 -18.14
N LEU A 189 6.48 -2.22 -17.80
CA LEU A 189 6.97 -2.63 -16.50
C LEU A 189 7.04 -1.42 -15.57
N ILE A 190 6.36 -1.49 -14.43
CA ILE A 190 6.36 -0.41 -13.42
C ILE A 190 7.47 -0.64 -12.41
N GLU A 191 7.70 -1.90 -12.02
CA GLU A 191 8.72 -2.25 -11.03
C GLU A 191 9.36 -3.57 -11.40
N ASN A 192 10.68 -3.69 -11.23
CA ASN A 192 11.44 -4.91 -11.43
C ASN A 192 12.77 -4.81 -10.70
N TYR A 193 12.81 -5.31 -9.47
CA TYR A 193 13.97 -5.14 -8.61
C TYR A 193 14.22 -6.35 -7.72
N ILE A 194 15.48 -6.49 -7.34
CA ILE A 194 15.87 -7.32 -6.19
C ILE A 194 15.89 -6.45 -4.95
N PHE A 195 15.61 -7.05 -3.81
CA PHE A 195 15.69 -6.37 -2.53
C PHE A 195 16.40 -7.24 -1.48
N TYR A 196 16.92 -6.56 -0.46
CA TYR A 196 17.33 -7.17 0.79
C TYR A 196 16.69 -6.40 1.95
N ARG A 197 16.09 -7.14 2.89
CA ARG A 197 15.40 -6.61 4.06
C ARG A 197 15.79 -7.41 5.29
N ASP A 198 16.14 -6.73 6.36
CA ASP A 198 16.47 -7.40 7.63
C ASP A 198 16.23 -6.48 8.83
N LYS A 199 16.14 -7.09 10.01
CA LYS A 199 16.01 -6.40 11.30
C LYS A 199 17.12 -6.81 12.25
N PHE A 200 18.03 -5.88 12.54
CA PHE A 200 19.16 -6.06 13.44
C PHE A 200 18.85 -5.45 14.81
N GLY A 201 18.09 -6.18 15.63
CA GLY A 201 17.64 -5.69 16.94
C GLY A 201 16.69 -4.51 16.80
N MET A 202 17.16 -3.30 17.13
CA MET A 202 16.38 -2.06 16.97
C MET A 202 16.50 -1.44 15.58
N LEU A 203 17.37 -1.94 14.71
CA LEU A 203 17.65 -1.36 13.42
C LEU A 203 16.88 -2.10 12.32
N ASP A 204 16.03 -1.38 11.59
CA ASP A 204 15.35 -1.87 10.39
C ASP A 204 16.16 -1.44 9.16
N PHE A 205 16.46 -2.37 8.26
CA PHE A 205 17.18 -2.09 7.01
C PHE A 205 16.42 -2.62 5.81
N GLU A 206 16.37 -1.81 4.75
CA GLU A 206 15.88 -2.24 3.44
C GLU A 206 16.72 -1.61 2.33
N ALA A 207 17.07 -2.41 1.32
CA ALA A 207 17.73 -1.95 0.11
C ALA A 207 17.07 -2.56 -1.13
N ARG A 208 16.98 -1.78 -2.20
CA ARG A 208 16.47 -2.23 -3.50
C ARG A 208 17.42 -1.83 -4.62
N ALA A 209 17.50 -2.65 -5.66
CA ALA A 209 18.22 -2.32 -6.88
C ALA A 209 17.53 -2.94 -8.10
N GLY A 210 17.38 -2.16 -9.17
CA GLY A 210 16.69 -2.55 -10.40
C GLY A 210 15.90 -1.39 -10.97
N ASP A 211 14.83 -1.70 -11.69
CA ASP A 211 13.87 -0.71 -12.20
C ASP A 211 12.87 -0.39 -11.10
N LEU A 212 12.95 0.82 -10.57
CA LEU A 212 12.14 1.31 -9.46
C LEU A 212 11.14 2.37 -9.96
N PRO A 213 9.97 2.51 -9.32
CA PRO A 213 8.94 3.43 -9.78
C PRO A 213 9.42 4.87 -9.59
N LEU A 214 9.28 5.69 -10.64
CA LEU A 214 9.58 7.12 -10.54
C LEU A 214 8.45 7.82 -9.76
N ARG A 215 8.83 8.61 -8.75
CA ARG A 215 7.88 9.30 -7.86
C ARG A 215 7.39 10.59 -8.49
N HIS A 216 6.14 10.96 -8.22
CA HIS A 216 5.60 12.25 -8.65
C HIS A 216 6.59 13.41 -8.40
N PRO A 217 6.79 14.37 -9.33
CA PRO A 217 7.66 15.50 -9.06
C PRO A 217 7.09 16.38 -7.92
N GLY A 218 7.93 16.71 -6.92
CA GLY A 218 7.59 17.62 -5.82
C GLY A 218 7.66 19.09 -6.24
N GLY A 219 6.90 19.95 -5.55
CA GLY A 219 6.94 21.40 -5.72
C GLY A 219 5.98 22.00 -6.76
N PRO A 220 5.84 23.34 -6.80
CA PRO A 220 5.13 24.05 -7.86
C PRO A 220 5.90 23.85 -9.15
N VAL A 221 5.51 22.84 -9.91
CA VAL A 221 5.97 22.62 -11.27
C VAL A 221 5.65 23.90 -12.05
N LYS A 222 6.64 24.79 -12.22
CA LYS A 222 6.68 25.61 -13.43
C LYS A 222 6.56 24.59 -14.54
N ARG A 223 5.42 24.59 -15.25
CA ARG A 223 5.02 23.62 -16.27
C ARG A 223 5.95 23.66 -17.48
N GLU A 224 7.23 23.37 -17.25
CA GLU A 224 8.27 23.14 -18.25
C GLU A 224 8.45 21.62 -18.39
N GLY A 225 7.37 20.94 -18.77
CA GLY A 225 7.50 19.64 -19.44
C GLY A 225 7.77 18.37 -18.62
N ARG A 226 7.76 18.36 -17.27
CA ARG A 226 7.74 17.10 -16.48
C ARG A 226 6.30 16.65 -16.21
N PRO A 227 5.75 15.69 -16.99
CA PRO A 227 4.39 15.20 -16.76
C PRO A 227 4.34 14.28 -15.55
N TYR A 228 3.13 14.08 -15.05
CA TYR A 228 2.74 13.00 -14.16
C TYR A 228 3.41 11.66 -14.55
N GLN A 229 4.26 11.12 -13.66
CA GLN A 229 5.11 9.94 -13.92
C GLN A 229 4.42 8.61 -13.63
N LEU A 230 3.09 8.58 -13.55
CA LEU A 230 2.34 7.35 -13.28
C LEU A 230 2.76 6.21 -14.20
N GLY A 231 3.09 5.07 -13.59
CA GLY A 231 3.51 3.86 -14.29
C GLY A 231 4.88 3.93 -14.94
N ARG A 232 5.68 4.97 -14.70
CA ARG A 232 7.07 5.02 -15.16
C ARG A 232 8.03 4.44 -14.14
N SER A 233 9.10 3.87 -14.65
CA SER A 233 10.19 3.28 -13.88
C SER A 233 11.52 3.79 -14.40
N GLY A 234 12.55 3.65 -13.57
CA GLY A 234 13.91 4.02 -13.91
C GLY A 234 14.92 3.12 -13.20
N PRO A 235 16.05 2.77 -13.83
CA PRO A 235 17.07 1.95 -13.21
C PRO A 235 17.78 2.73 -12.10
N GLY A 236 17.92 2.11 -10.94
CA GLY A 236 18.53 2.75 -9.79
C GLY A 236 18.55 1.89 -8.54
N TYR A 237 18.62 2.57 -7.41
CA TYR A 237 18.62 1.93 -6.10
C TYR A 237 17.98 2.83 -5.05
N SER A 238 17.52 2.20 -3.98
CA SER A 238 17.01 2.87 -2.79
C SER A 238 17.47 2.16 -1.53
N PHE A 239 17.70 2.95 -0.48
CA PHE A 239 18.14 2.48 0.83
C PHE A 239 17.28 3.12 1.91
N TYR A 240 16.82 2.31 2.84
CA TYR A 240 16.15 2.76 4.05
C TYR A 240 16.88 2.23 5.27
N LEU A 241 17.06 3.11 6.25
CA LEU A 241 17.59 2.80 7.56
C LEU A 241 16.66 3.38 8.62
N GLY A 242 16.13 2.52 9.48
CA GLY A 242 15.22 2.88 10.55
C GLY A 242 15.70 2.41 11.93
N PHE A 243 15.26 3.12 12.96
CA PHE A 243 15.43 2.77 14.35
C PHE A 243 14.07 2.61 15.02
N ASP A 244 13.84 1.46 15.64
CA ASP A 244 12.62 1.07 16.37
C ASP A 244 12.89 1.12 17.88
N TRP A 245 12.21 2.03 18.55
CA TRP A 245 12.24 2.18 20.01
C TRP A 245 10.84 2.09 20.58
N LYS A 246 10.55 0.98 21.26
CA LYS A 246 9.27 0.72 21.95
C LYS A 246 8.05 0.93 21.03
N GLY A 247 8.17 0.52 19.76
CA GLY A 247 7.08 0.60 18.78
C GLY A 247 6.97 1.95 18.06
N TYR A 248 7.77 2.95 18.45
CA TYR A 248 8.01 4.16 17.66
C TYR A 248 9.17 3.90 16.72
N LYS A 249 8.97 4.15 15.42
CA LYS A 249 10.06 4.05 14.45
C LYS A 249 10.35 5.38 13.81
N VAL A 250 11.62 5.67 13.62
CA VAL A 250 12.09 6.78 12.78
C VAL A 250 13.09 6.24 11.80
N GLY A 251 13.03 6.66 10.55
CA GLY A 251 14.03 6.23 9.57
C GLY A 251 14.19 7.19 8.42
N ALA A 252 15.26 7.00 7.68
CA ALA A 252 15.64 7.81 6.54
C ALA A 252 15.70 6.96 5.27
N LEU A 253 15.21 7.55 4.18
CA LEU A 253 15.31 7.03 2.82
C LEU A 253 16.37 7.82 2.04
N TYR A 254 17.16 7.11 1.24
CA TYR A 254 17.92 7.68 0.13
C TYR A 254 17.59 6.90 -1.15
N GLU A 255 17.32 7.60 -2.24
CA GLU A 255 16.96 7.01 -3.51
C GLU A 255 17.68 7.74 -4.65
N ASN A 256 18.13 6.99 -5.66
CA ASN A 256 18.80 7.53 -6.83
C ASN A 256 18.41 6.72 -8.07
N LEU A 257 17.51 7.28 -8.86
CA LEU A 257 16.94 6.66 -10.06
C LEU A 257 17.35 7.45 -11.30
N LEU A 258 17.54 6.76 -12.43
CA LEU A 258 17.68 7.42 -13.73
C LEU A 258 16.29 7.60 -14.35
N ASP A 259 15.85 8.84 -14.59
CA ASP A 259 14.73 9.11 -15.46
C ASP A 259 15.22 9.10 -16.91
N GLU A 260 15.12 7.94 -17.56
CA GLU A 260 15.59 7.74 -18.94
C GLU A 260 14.94 8.70 -19.95
N LYS A 261 13.73 9.20 -19.66
CA LYS A 261 13.04 10.13 -20.56
C LYS A 261 13.76 11.48 -20.64
N PHE A 262 14.31 11.93 -19.52
CA PHE A 262 14.96 13.24 -19.42
C PHE A 262 16.48 13.14 -19.31
N ASP A 263 17.04 11.92 -19.27
CA ASP A 263 18.47 11.65 -19.07
C ASP A 263 19.03 12.32 -17.80
N GLU A 264 18.28 12.19 -16.71
CA GLU A 264 18.59 12.84 -15.44
C GLU A 264 18.48 11.90 -14.24
N ARG A 265 19.20 12.21 -13.16
CA ARG A 265 19.08 11.49 -11.89
C ARG A 265 17.99 12.11 -11.02
N ASP A 266 16.92 11.37 -10.76
CA ASP A 266 15.95 11.68 -9.70
C ASP A 266 16.52 11.16 -8.37
N ILE A 267 17.13 12.07 -7.61
CA ILE A 267 17.70 11.78 -6.30
C ILE A 267 16.75 12.29 -5.25
N ARG A 268 16.36 11.42 -4.31
CA ARG A 268 15.41 11.77 -3.25
C ARG A 268 15.88 11.35 -1.89
N THR A 269 15.49 12.12 -0.89
CA THR A 269 15.65 11.75 0.52
C THR A 269 14.31 11.80 1.22
N GLY A 270 14.12 10.91 2.18
CA GLY A 270 12.86 10.81 2.91
C GLY A 270 13.05 10.57 4.40
N ILE A 271 12.03 10.92 5.17
CA ILE A 271 11.92 10.67 6.61
C ILE A 271 10.60 9.94 6.85
N MET A 272 10.67 8.78 7.49
CA MET A 272 9.49 8.08 7.98
C MET A 272 9.43 8.16 9.50
N VAL A 273 8.24 8.47 10.02
CA VAL A 273 7.90 8.32 11.44
C VAL A 273 6.73 7.36 11.54
N THR A 274 6.88 6.33 12.36
CA THR A 274 5.84 5.34 12.67
C THR A 274 5.47 5.46 14.15
N PHE A 275 4.19 5.65 14.44
CA PHE A 275 3.68 5.89 15.78
C PHE A 275 3.21 4.61 16.45
N ASN A 276 3.57 4.39 17.72
CA ASN A 276 3.07 3.24 18.47
C ASN A 276 1.55 3.34 18.71
N PHE A 277 0.90 2.18 18.89
CA PHE A 277 -0.51 2.10 19.27
C PHE A 277 -0.73 2.77 20.64
N SER A 278 -1.48 3.86 20.64
CA SER A 278 -1.77 4.69 21.80
C SER A 278 -3.15 5.33 21.67
N LYS A 279 -3.69 5.83 22.79
CA LYS A 279 -4.96 6.57 22.81
C LYS A 279 -4.95 7.81 21.89
N ILE A 280 -3.79 8.44 21.70
CA ILE A 280 -3.66 9.61 20.81
C ILE A 280 -3.78 9.16 19.36
N THR A 281 -3.02 8.13 18.95
CA THR A 281 -3.09 7.59 17.59
C THR A 281 -4.46 6.99 17.28
N GLU A 282 -5.12 6.40 18.27
CA GLU A 282 -6.50 5.91 18.18
C GLU A 282 -7.49 7.06 17.95
N PHE A 283 -7.40 8.14 18.72
CA PHE A 283 -8.24 9.32 18.56
C PHE A 283 -8.07 9.92 17.15
N LEU A 284 -6.83 10.14 16.72
CA LEU A 284 -6.52 10.67 15.39
C LEU A 284 -6.98 9.71 14.27
N GLY A 285 -6.83 8.40 14.47
CA GLY A 285 -7.31 7.40 13.52
C GLY A 285 -8.82 7.31 13.43
N LYS A 286 -9.54 7.44 14.55
CA LYS A 286 -11.01 7.41 14.61
C LYS A 286 -11.66 8.52 13.78
N VAL A 287 -11.10 9.73 13.83
CA VAL A 287 -11.55 10.86 13.00
C VAL A 287 -10.87 10.89 11.62
N ARG A 288 -10.00 9.92 11.37
CA ARG A 288 -9.20 9.77 10.15
C ARG A 288 -8.46 11.07 9.81
N PHE A 289 -7.70 11.56 10.78
CA PHE A 289 -6.97 12.83 10.73
C PHE A 289 -5.79 12.78 9.76
N ASP A 290 -5.57 13.88 9.05
CA ASP A 290 -4.35 14.19 8.30
C ASP A 290 -4.04 15.69 8.39
N TYR A 291 -2.75 16.03 8.31
CA TYR A 291 -2.29 17.40 8.14
C TYR A 291 -2.04 17.68 6.66
N THR A 292 -2.83 18.55 6.04
CA THR A 292 -2.64 18.86 4.62
C THR A 292 -1.42 19.74 4.44
N ARG A 293 -0.68 19.48 3.37
CA ARG A 293 0.60 20.14 3.07
C ARG A 293 0.47 21.13 1.90
N SER A 294 -0.59 21.00 1.09
CA SER A 294 -0.83 21.87 -0.05
C SER A 294 -2.33 22.01 -0.37
N PRO A 295 -3.01 23.09 0.08
CA PRO A 295 -2.54 24.09 1.05
C PRO A 295 -2.50 23.55 2.49
N GLU A 296 -1.75 24.22 3.36
CA GLU A 296 -1.59 23.82 4.76
C GLU A 296 -2.88 23.95 5.57
N GLY A 297 -3.26 22.89 6.29
CA GLY A 297 -4.53 22.81 7.00
C GLY A 297 -4.74 21.45 7.68
N PHE A 298 -5.95 21.23 8.18
CA PHE A 298 -6.32 19.99 8.86
C PHE A 298 -7.46 19.29 8.14
N VAL A 299 -7.40 17.97 8.09
CA VAL A 299 -8.44 17.15 7.47
C VAL A 299 -8.85 16.04 8.38
N ASN A 300 -10.15 15.79 8.39
CA ASN A 300 -10.74 14.62 9.01
C ASN A 300 -11.62 13.91 7.98
N HIS A 301 -11.40 12.61 7.77
CA HIS A 301 -12.23 11.80 6.90
C HIS A 301 -13.32 11.09 7.71
N LEU A 302 -14.36 11.82 8.08
CA LEU A 302 -15.36 11.39 9.06
C LEU A 302 -16.14 10.16 8.56
N PRO A 303 -16.10 9.02 9.27
CA PRO A 303 -17.00 7.89 9.00
C PRO A 303 -18.43 8.31 9.34
N LEU A 304 -19.35 8.07 8.40
CA LEU A 304 -20.77 8.40 8.55
C LEU A 304 -21.57 7.14 8.86
N LEU A 305 -21.36 6.09 8.06
CA LEU A 305 -22.00 4.79 8.18
C LEU A 305 -21.03 3.70 7.78
N GLU A 306 -21.15 2.54 8.40
CA GLU A 306 -20.40 1.34 8.04
C GLU A 306 -21.32 0.13 8.15
N GLY A 307 -20.96 -0.93 7.44
CA GLY A 307 -21.72 -2.16 7.50
C GLY A 307 -21.00 -3.34 6.89
N ARG A 308 -21.60 -4.50 7.08
CA ARG A 308 -21.10 -5.79 6.60
C ARG A 308 -21.99 -6.30 5.47
N ILE A 309 -21.39 -7.09 4.61
CA ILE A 309 -22.04 -7.72 3.46
C ILE A 309 -21.95 -9.23 3.69
N GLY A 310 -23.05 -9.93 3.44
CA GLY A 310 -23.09 -11.39 3.51
C GLY A 310 -23.35 -11.95 4.91
N SER A 311 -22.75 -13.10 5.22
CA SER A 311 -23.05 -13.94 6.41
C SER A 311 -22.15 -13.67 7.62
N ILE A 312 -21.29 -12.65 7.57
CA ILE A 312 -20.34 -12.30 8.64
C ILE A 312 -21.08 -11.90 9.92
N LYS A 313 -20.69 -12.47 11.07
CA LYS A 313 -21.29 -12.21 12.39
C LYS A 313 -20.45 -11.26 13.24
N ASP A 314 -21.12 -10.51 14.13
CA ASP A 314 -20.48 -9.67 15.16
C ASP A 314 -19.92 -10.46 16.33
N LYS A 315 -20.53 -11.60 16.63
CA LYS A 315 -20.19 -12.43 17.77
C LYS A 315 -20.29 -13.90 17.40
N ALA A 316 -19.42 -14.69 18.00
CA ALA A 316 -19.49 -16.14 17.91
C ALA A 316 -20.79 -16.64 18.57
N PRO A 317 -21.44 -17.68 18.02
CA PRO A 317 -22.52 -18.37 18.70
C PRO A 317 -22.07 -18.94 20.04
N GLU A 318 -23.00 -19.09 20.98
CA GLU A 318 -22.71 -19.68 22.27
C GLU A 318 -22.28 -21.15 22.11
N GLY A 319 -21.18 -21.53 22.75
CA GLY A 319 -20.64 -22.89 22.69
C GLY A 319 -19.81 -23.23 21.45
N ALA A 320 -19.74 -22.33 20.45
CA ALA A 320 -18.91 -22.51 19.27
C ALA A 320 -17.41 -22.42 19.60
N VAL A 321 -16.59 -23.18 18.89
CA VAL A 321 -15.14 -23.29 19.10
C VAL A 321 -14.39 -22.58 17.98
N LEU A 322 -13.40 -21.75 18.33
CA LEU A 322 -12.51 -21.12 17.36
C LEU A 322 -11.61 -22.18 16.72
N VAL A 323 -11.70 -22.35 15.40
CA VAL A 323 -10.96 -23.38 14.65
C VAL A 323 -9.93 -22.81 13.68
N GLY A 324 -9.98 -21.50 13.41
CA GLY A 324 -9.01 -20.83 12.56
C GLY A 324 -9.16 -19.31 12.56
N GLU A 325 -8.15 -18.63 12.04
CA GLU A 325 -8.13 -17.17 11.92
C GLU A 325 -7.37 -16.73 10.68
N ILE A 326 -7.84 -15.65 10.05
CA ILE A 326 -7.08 -14.88 9.07
C ILE A 326 -6.77 -13.51 9.68
N GLU A 327 -5.48 -13.18 9.78
CA GLU A 327 -5.05 -11.84 10.18
C GLU A 327 -5.01 -10.92 8.96
N ALA A 328 -5.57 -9.73 9.11
CA ALA A 328 -5.63 -8.73 8.06
C ALA A 328 -5.33 -7.32 8.58
N LYS A 329 -4.96 -6.46 7.65
CA LYS A 329 -4.71 -5.05 7.90
C LYS A 329 -5.36 -4.21 6.81
N ARG A 330 -6.14 -3.21 7.23
CA ARG A 330 -6.69 -2.20 6.33
C ARG A 330 -5.86 -0.93 6.37
N ILE A 331 -5.67 -0.34 5.20
CA ILE A 331 -4.83 0.83 4.98
C ILE A 331 -5.62 1.90 4.21
N ILE A 332 -5.52 3.14 4.68
CA ILE A 332 -5.88 4.35 3.94
C ILE A 332 -4.63 5.23 3.93
N THR A 333 -4.29 5.77 2.77
CA THR A 333 -3.22 6.78 2.65
C THR A 333 -3.79 8.10 2.16
N TYR A 334 -3.11 9.20 2.45
CA TYR A 334 -3.55 10.52 2.06
C TYR A 334 -2.65 11.14 0.99
N TRP A 335 -3.28 11.85 0.05
CA TRP A 335 -2.57 12.76 -0.82
C TRP A 335 -2.17 14.04 -0.09
N GLN A 336 -1.29 14.85 -0.67
CA GLN A 336 -0.80 16.10 -0.04
C GLN A 336 -1.90 17.11 0.31
N ASN A 337 -3.05 17.03 -0.37
CA ASN A 337 -4.23 17.86 -0.10
C ASN A 337 -5.21 17.22 0.91
N GLY A 338 -4.83 16.10 1.55
CA GLY A 338 -5.60 15.36 2.55
C GLY A 338 -6.72 14.50 1.99
N GLN A 339 -6.75 14.23 0.69
CA GLN A 339 -7.74 13.30 0.13
C GLN A 339 -7.27 11.85 0.27
N GLY A 340 -8.05 11.05 0.99
CA GLY A 340 -7.91 9.59 1.01
C GLY A 340 -8.82 8.96 -0.04
N ARG A 341 -8.27 8.71 -1.23
CA ARG A 341 -8.98 8.17 -2.41
C ARG A 341 -8.69 6.69 -2.65
N ASN A 342 -8.22 6.02 -1.62
CA ASN A 342 -7.79 4.63 -1.65
C ASN A 342 -8.15 3.91 -0.36
N PHE A 343 -8.29 2.59 -0.49
CA PHE A 343 -8.61 1.69 0.60
C PHE A 343 -8.16 0.28 0.23
N TYR A 344 -7.34 -0.31 1.07
CA TYR A 344 -6.79 -1.65 0.82
C TYR A 344 -6.90 -2.49 2.06
N GLU A 345 -7.28 -3.76 1.88
CA GLU A 345 -7.13 -4.79 2.89
C GLU A 345 -6.05 -5.78 2.46
N HIS A 346 -5.09 -6.02 3.34
CA HIS A 346 -4.04 -7.01 3.17
C HIS A 346 -4.32 -8.17 4.12
N ARG A 347 -4.58 -9.37 3.60
CA ARG A 347 -4.68 -10.60 4.39
C ARG A 347 -3.28 -11.20 4.47
N LEU A 348 -2.72 -11.18 5.68
CA LEU A 348 -1.28 -11.31 5.92
C LEU A 348 -0.88 -12.76 6.25
N SER A 349 -1.70 -13.42 7.04
CA SER A 349 -1.42 -14.75 7.59
C SER A 349 -2.73 -15.47 7.89
N HIS A 350 -2.63 -16.78 8.11
CA HIS A 350 -3.72 -17.59 8.62
C HIS A 350 -3.21 -18.74 9.49
N TRP A 351 -4.09 -19.29 10.32
CA TRP A 351 -3.87 -20.56 11.01
C TRP A 351 -5.18 -21.34 11.14
N GLY A 352 -5.08 -22.66 11.28
CA GLY A 352 -6.24 -23.54 11.49
C GLY A 352 -7.15 -23.69 10.27
N ASN A 353 -8.40 -24.08 10.50
CA ASN A 353 -9.40 -24.26 9.45
C ASN A 353 -10.07 -22.93 9.11
N VAL A 354 -9.77 -22.40 7.93
CA VAL A 354 -10.30 -21.13 7.41
C VAL A 354 -11.25 -21.34 6.23
N ASP A 355 -11.96 -22.47 6.22
CA ASP A 355 -13.00 -22.77 5.23
C ASP A 355 -14.36 -22.16 5.67
N PRO A 356 -14.83 -21.08 5.00
CA PRO A 356 -16.07 -20.41 5.37
C PRO A 356 -17.33 -21.25 5.07
N ASP A 357 -17.24 -22.31 4.27
CA ASP A 357 -18.37 -23.21 4.02
C ASP A 357 -18.57 -24.22 5.17
N LYS A 358 -17.56 -24.34 6.06
CA LYS A 358 -17.56 -25.26 7.21
C LYS A 358 -17.46 -24.56 8.56
N ALA A 359 -17.49 -23.23 8.58
CA ALA A 359 -17.33 -22.44 9.79
C ALA A 359 -18.07 -21.10 9.70
N ILE A 360 -18.49 -20.61 10.86
CA ILE A 360 -19.12 -19.31 11.03
C ILE A 360 -18.02 -18.26 11.12
N VAL A 361 -18.05 -17.29 10.22
CA VAL A 361 -17.07 -16.21 10.17
C VAL A 361 -17.51 -15.05 11.07
N VAL A 362 -16.67 -14.71 12.04
CA VAL A 362 -16.80 -13.56 12.92
C VAL A 362 -15.67 -12.60 12.62
N ILE A 363 -15.98 -11.33 12.39
CA ILE A 363 -14.96 -10.30 12.18
C ILE A 363 -14.74 -9.53 13.49
N ASP A 364 -13.48 -9.32 13.83
CA ASP A 364 -13.03 -8.52 14.96
C ASP A 364 -12.16 -7.38 14.44
N GLU A 365 -12.67 -6.16 14.58
CA GLU A 365 -12.13 -4.93 14.01
C GLU A 365 -11.59 -4.07 15.15
N GLN A 366 -10.28 -3.83 15.14
CA GLN A 366 -9.66 -2.86 16.04
C GLN A 366 -10.01 -1.43 15.60
N PRO A 367 -9.80 -0.42 16.45
CA PRO A 367 -9.90 0.97 16.02
C PRO A 367 -8.97 1.29 14.86
N TRP A 368 -9.27 2.37 14.12
CA TRP A 368 -8.31 3.00 13.22
C TRP A 368 -7.25 3.75 14.02
N TYR A 369 -6.00 3.69 13.59
CA TYR A 369 -4.87 4.40 14.18
C TYR A 369 -4.14 5.22 13.12
N LEU A 370 -3.75 6.45 13.47
CA LEU A 370 -2.70 7.15 12.71
C LEU A 370 -1.39 6.39 12.92
N ARG A 371 -0.87 5.78 11.85
CA ARG A 371 0.21 4.81 11.95
C ARG A 371 1.55 5.35 11.52
N LEU A 372 1.60 6.05 10.41
CA LEU A 372 2.86 6.54 9.88
C LEU A 372 2.69 7.82 9.07
N GLU A 373 3.81 8.52 8.97
CA GLU A 373 4.06 9.69 8.14
C GLU A 373 5.37 9.43 7.39
N SER A 374 5.29 9.26 6.07
CA SER A 374 6.46 8.96 5.22
C SER A 374 6.67 10.09 4.23
N LEU A 375 7.55 11.03 4.57
CA LEU A 375 7.84 12.21 3.78
C LEU A 375 9.02 11.97 2.85
N VAL A 376 8.98 12.50 1.62
CA VAL A 376 10.06 12.37 0.62
C VAL A 376 10.20 13.67 -0.17
N SER A 377 11.43 14.08 -0.50
CA SER A 377 11.73 15.33 -1.21
C SER A 377 12.83 15.12 -2.25
N PRO A 378 12.81 15.86 -3.37
CA PRO A 378 13.91 15.84 -4.36
C PRO A 378 15.19 16.54 -3.88
N HIS A 379 15.15 17.20 -2.71
CA HIS A 379 16.33 17.85 -2.15
C HIS A 379 17.17 16.87 -1.34
N THR A 380 18.49 17.05 -1.38
CA THR A 380 19.46 16.15 -0.73
C THR A 380 20.51 16.86 0.12
N SER A 381 20.53 18.20 0.10
CA SER A 381 21.43 18.98 0.95
C SER A 381 20.77 19.26 2.30
N PHE A 382 21.56 19.19 3.37
CA PHE A 382 21.15 19.48 4.75
C PHE A 382 22.23 20.31 5.47
N LYS A 383 22.94 21.16 4.72
CA LYS A 383 24.09 21.93 5.22
C LYS A 383 23.67 23.23 5.90
N SER A 384 22.47 23.72 5.61
CA SER A 384 21.94 24.98 6.15
C SER A 384 20.47 24.84 6.56
N LEU A 385 19.97 25.78 7.37
CA LEU A 385 18.54 25.87 7.69
C LEU A 385 17.69 26.15 6.44
N ASP A 386 18.24 26.84 5.43
CA ASP A 386 17.52 27.10 4.20
C ASP A 386 17.42 25.85 3.34
N ASP A 387 18.43 24.97 3.35
CA ASP A 387 18.35 23.65 2.72
C ASP A 387 17.21 22.81 3.34
N ILE A 388 17.06 22.87 4.67
CA ILE A 388 15.97 22.18 5.37
C ILE A 388 14.62 22.75 4.97
N LYS A 389 14.49 24.08 4.85
CA LYS A 389 13.24 24.72 4.40
C LYS A 389 12.91 24.36 2.96
N GLU A 390 13.89 24.27 2.07
CA GLU A 390 13.70 23.83 0.68
C GLU A 390 13.26 22.37 0.62
N TRP A 391 13.93 21.50 1.38
CA TRP A 391 13.52 20.11 1.54
C TRP A 391 12.07 20.01 2.02
N GLU A 392 11.72 20.81 3.03
CA GLU A 392 10.38 20.84 3.61
C GLU A 392 9.34 21.33 2.59
N LYS A 393 9.64 22.40 1.85
CA LYS A 393 8.73 23.03 0.90
C LYS A 393 8.28 22.07 -0.21
N ASP A 394 9.19 21.27 -0.74
CA ASP A 394 8.90 20.34 -1.84
C ASP A 394 8.58 18.92 -1.34
N ARG A 395 8.44 18.75 -0.01
CA ARG A 395 8.12 17.45 0.59
C ARG A 395 6.79 16.92 0.09
N GLN A 396 6.83 15.64 -0.18
CA GLN A 396 5.75 14.79 -0.61
C GLN A 396 5.59 13.65 0.37
N GLY A 397 4.60 12.80 0.11
CA GLY A 397 4.47 11.52 0.78
C GLY A 397 3.25 11.42 1.68
N PRO A 398 2.78 10.20 1.92
CA PRO A 398 1.49 9.98 2.55
C PRO A 398 1.57 9.98 4.07
N ALA A 399 0.52 10.53 4.68
CA ALA A 399 0.06 10.03 5.96
C ALA A 399 -0.69 8.72 5.73
N GLN A 400 -0.61 7.79 6.67
CA GLN A 400 -1.30 6.52 6.58
C GLN A 400 -2.01 6.16 7.88
N LEU A 401 -3.25 5.73 7.72
CA LEU A 401 -4.04 5.09 8.77
C LEU A 401 -4.00 3.59 8.62
N GLU A 402 -4.05 2.92 9.76
CA GLU A 402 -4.07 1.46 9.86
C GLU A 402 -5.22 1.00 10.74
N GLN A 403 -5.92 -0.03 10.31
CA GLN A 403 -6.86 -0.79 11.13
C GLN A 403 -6.45 -2.27 11.10
N LYS A 404 -6.28 -2.87 12.27
CA LYS A 404 -6.09 -4.32 12.38
C LYS A 404 -7.45 -5.02 12.35
N VAL A 405 -7.53 -6.10 11.61
CA VAL A 405 -8.76 -6.88 11.44
C VAL A 405 -8.40 -8.35 11.55
N SER A 406 -9.20 -9.12 12.27
CA SER A 406 -9.08 -10.59 12.28
C SER A 406 -10.42 -11.20 11.87
N TYR A 407 -10.37 -12.16 10.95
CA TYR A 407 -11.51 -12.99 10.58
C TYR A 407 -11.39 -14.33 11.28
N LYS A 408 -12.24 -14.56 12.28
CA LYS A 408 -12.24 -15.72 13.16
C LYS A 408 -13.27 -16.74 12.69
N PHE A 409 -12.86 -17.99 12.54
CA PHE A 409 -13.68 -19.08 12.02
C PHE A 409 -14.10 -19.99 13.18
N TYR A 410 -15.41 -20.12 13.39
CA TYR A 410 -15.99 -20.90 14.48
C TYR A 410 -16.76 -22.12 13.98
N GLN A 411 -16.63 -23.25 14.66
CA GLN A 411 -17.47 -24.43 14.44
C GLN A 411 -18.43 -24.64 15.61
N GLU A 412 -19.69 -24.93 15.28
CA GLU A 412 -20.65 -25.42 16.26
C GLU A 412 -20.29 -26.86 16.67
N LYS A 413 -20.59 -27.21 17.92
CA LYS A 413 -20.26 -28.53 18.48
C LYS A 413 -21.18 -29.63 17.98
#